data_AF-A0A3D1A8T1-F1
#
_entry.id   AF-A0A3D1A8T1-F1
#
_cell.length_a   1.000
_cell.length_b   1.000
_cell.length_c   1.000
_cell.angle_alpha   90.00
_cell.angle_beta   90.00
_cell.angle_gamma   90.00
#
_symmetry.space_group_name_H-M   'P 1'
#
loop_
_entity.id
_entity.type
_entity.pdbx_description
1 polymer ?
#
loop_
_entity_poly.entity_id
_entity_poly.type
_entity_poly.pdbx_seq_one_letter_code
_entity_poly.pdbx_strand_id
1 'polypeptide(L)'
;MSALTDLFPEIYRYKAQDAGKVRLVSGAAAALAVCAAAGYSVAKTTASWPDYLTAVTGMQFNMLVFYGALCTAKSVTQEKAERTWDFQRLTPLSSFEIAAGKFLGAPVFAWFLFACMLPAALLTLPMSGETPGLFFSRYALGLSCALLAMAGGLLVSAYDDSGGSGMGHLAGPLVGLVGVGVLNAAFRYADSLGRPYEQLITFYGTRLGAAEGLIFLSGSFLAFAAWAFLGARYRIGRDLLERRRAWRLPAFLVFLAWYAAGWEHAGNSGEPPFAALLLPALGAYIAAFLSGERREYWRRWLRGGDPARRLDDTPEWIKGAAAVFFIGALLWLAYVVALPPGGKQYWRMYYILPLFLLRDLMFLQWCRFSGSRRPEMMALAYLALAYFLPLVVLAPTGMNDWLIFFVPYAREASGLAANAAGPLIQAVLMGVLLRLKIRSALGGGA
;
A
#
# COMPACT_ATOMS: atom_id res chain seq x y z
N MET A 1 13.71 -11.76 -32.66
CA MET A 1 13.14 -11.44 -31.33
C MET A 1 13.89 -10.22 -30.79
N SER A 2 13.25 -9.41 -29.94
CA SER A 2 13.95 -8.25 -29.33
C SER A 2 14.67 -8.70 -28.06
N ALA A 3 15.79 -8.09 -27.69
CA ALA A 3 16.49 -8.43 -26.43
C ALA A 3 15.55 -8.36 -25.20
N LEU A 4 14.56 -7.47 -25.23
CA LEU A 4 13.57 -7.31 -24.17
C LEU A 4 12.59 -8.51 -24.07
N THR A 5 12.22 -9.12 -25.20
CA THR A 5 11.37 -10.33 -25.22
C THR A 5 12.13 -11.57 -24.79
N ASP A 6 13.45 -11.58 -24.97
CA ASP A 6 14.31 -12.68 -24.53
C ASP A 6 14.52 -12.62 -23.00
N LEU A 7 14.64 -11.40 -22.44
CA LEU A 7 14.71 -11.17 -21.00
C LEU A 7 13.37 -11.38 -20.29
N PHE A 8 12.25 -11.04 -20.95
CA PHE A 8 10.91 -11.09 -20.35
C PHE A 8 9.90 -11.77 -21.29
N PRO A 9 9.86 -13.11 -21.34
CA PRO A 9 8.97 -13.86 -22.24
C PRO A 9 7.48 -13.57 -22.00
N GLU A 10 7.13 -13.17 -20.78
CA GLU A 10 5.79 -12.75 -20.39
C GLU A 10 5.27 -11.56 -21.22
N ILE A 11 6.13 -10.61 -21.59
CA ILE A 11 5.73 -9.45 -22.42
C ILE A 11 5.32 -9.91 -23.81
N TYR A 12 6.04 -10.89 -24.37
CA TYR A 12 5.68 -11.48 -25.66
C TYR A 12 4.32 -12.18 -25.58
N ARG A 13 4.07 -12.94 -24.51
CA ARG A 13 2.80 -13.65 -24.30
C ARG A 13 1.61 -12.68 -24.23
N TYR A 14 1.70 -11.62 -23.42
CA TYR A 14 0.65 -10.60 -23.35
C TYR A 14 0.47 -9.86 -24.66
N LYS A 15 1.55 -9.54 -25.38
CA LYS A 15 1.44 -8.95 -26.72
C LYS A 15 0.69 -9.89 -27.69
N ALA A 16 1.00 -11.18 -27.69
CA ALA A 16 0.34 -12.14 -28.56
C ALA A 16 -1.16 -12.31 -28.23
N GLN A 17 -1.52 -12.26 -26.94
CA GLN A 17 -2.89 -12.40 -26.46
C GLN A 17 -3.72 -11.12 -26.65
N ASP A 18 -3.17 -9.95 -26.29
CA ASP A 18 -3.92 -8.70 -26.21
C ASP A 18 -3.74 -7.77 -27.41
N ALA A 19 -2.66 -7.89 -28.18
CA ALA A 19 -2.34 -6.98 -29.29
C ALA A 19 -2.76 -7.54 -30.66
N GLY A 20 -3.89 -8.25 -30.73
CA GLY A 20 -4.48 -8.68 -32.00
C GLY A 20 -4.86 -7.48 -32.89
N LYS A 21 -4.68 -7.60 -34.22
CA LYS A 21 -4.92 -6.51 -35.19
C LYS A 21 -6.28 -5.82 -35.01
N VAL A 22 -7.36 -6.61 -34.86
CA VAL A 22 -8.72 -6.08 -34.68
C VAL A 22 -8.84 -5.27 -33.39
N ARG A 23 -8.25 -5.74 -32.29
CA ARG A 23 -8.28 -5.06 -30.98
C ARG A 23 -7.45 -3.78 -30.99
N LEU A 24 -6.31 -3.76 -31.67
CA LEU A 24 -5.51 -2.54 -31.85
C LEU A 24 -6.24 -1.48 -32.67
N VAL A 25 -6.83 -1.86 -33.82
CA VAL A 25 -7.57 -0.91 -34.68
C VAL A 25 -8.80 -0.37 -33.96
N SER A 26 -9.60 -1.25 -33.33
CA SER A 26 -10.78 -0.82 -32.57
C SER A 26 -10.40 0.02 -31.34
N GLY A 27 -9.32 -0.33 -30.64
CA GLY A 27 -8.78 0.46 -29.53
C GLY A 27 -8.33 1.85 -29.96
N ALA A 28 -7.63 1.97 -31.09
CA ALA A 28 -7.23 3.26 -31.64
C ALA A 28 -8.43 4.11 -32.06
N ALA A 29 -9.41 3.51 -32.76
CA ALA A 29 -10.64 4.19 -33.15
C ALA A 29 -11.43 4.67 -31.91
N ALA A 30 -11.53 3.84 -30.87
CA ALA A 30 -12.19 4.20 -29.62
C ALA A 30 -11.45 5.33 -28.89
N ALA A 31 -10.12 5.29 -28.81
CA ALA A 31 -9.32 6.35 -28.21
C ALA A 31 -9.52 7.69 -28.93
N LEU A 32 -9.51 7.69 -30.26
CA LEU A 32 -9.78 8.89 -31.07
C LEU A 32 -11.21 9.39 -30.89
N ALA A 33 -12.20 8.50 -30.83
CA ALA A 33 -13.59 8.86 -30.58
C ALA A 33 -13.78 9.50 -29.20
N VAL A 34 -13.09 8.98 -28.17
CA VAL A 34 -13.10 9.56 -26.81
C VAL A 34 -12.47 10.97 -26.81
N CYS A 35 -11.33 11.16 -27.48
CA CYS A 35 -10.73 12.49 -27.63
C CYS A 35 -11.67 13.46 -28.37
N ALA A 36 -12.31 13.03 -29.47
CA ALA A 36 -13.25 13.85 -30.21
C ALA A 36 -14.49 14.21 -29.37
N ALA A 37 -15.03 13.26 -28.59
CA ALA A 37 -16.15 13.49 -27.69
C ALA A 37 -15.78 14.48 -26.56
N ALA A 38 -14.57 14.37 -26.00
CA ALA A 38 -14.05 15.33 -25.04
C ALA A 38 -13.94 16.73 -25.65
N GLY A 39 -13.41 16.83 -26.87
CA GLY A 39 -13.32 18.09 -27.61
C GLY A 39 -14.68 18.72 -27.87
N TYR A 40 -15.67 17.91 -28.28
CA TYR A 40 -17.04 18.36 -28.46
C TYR A 40 -17.66 18.86 -27.14
N SER A 41 -17.47 18.13 -26.04
CA SER A 41 -17.98 18.50 -24.72
C SER A 41 -17.38 19.82 -24.22
N VAL A 42 -16.06 19.99 -24.35
CA VAL A 42 -15.37 21.23 -23.98
C VAL A 42 -15.82 22.38 -24.87
N ALA A 43 -15.94 22.18 -26.19
CA ALA A 43 -16.45 23.18 -27.11
C ALA A 43 -17.87 23.69 -26.76
N LYS A 44 -18.70 22.84 -26.12
CA LYS A 44 -20.06 23.20 -25.69
C LYS A 44 -20.15 23.80 -24.29
N THR A 45 -19.11 23.67 -23.47
CA THR A 45 -19.13 24.11 -22.07
C THR A 45 -18.27 25.35 -21.85
N THR A 46 -16.98 25.26 -22.13
CA THR A 46 -16.03 26.35 -21.88
C THR A 46 -15.41 26.93 -23.15
N ALA A 47 -15.45 26.20 -24.26
CA ALA A 47 -14.85 26.55 -25.54
C ALA A 47 -13.36 26.95 -25.43
N SER A 48 -12.63 26.37 -24.47
CA SER A 48 -11.23 26.68 -24.20
C SER A 48 -10.28 25.52 -24.55
N TRP A 49 -9.15 25.84 -25.17
CA TRP A 49 -8.09 24.86 -25.46
C TRP A 49 -7.41 24.30 -24.19
N PRO A 50 -7.15 25.10 -23.12
CA PRO A 50 -6.63 24.57 -21.85
C PRO A 50 -7.51 23.50 -21.22
N ASP A 51 -8.83 23.70 -21.22
CA ASP A 51 -9.76 22.71 -20.67
C ASP A 51 -9.77 21.43 -21.50
N TYR A 52 -9.65 21.54 -22.83
CA TYR A 52 -9.53 20.37 -23.70
C TYR A 52 -8.22 19.61 -23.46
N LEU A 53 -7.09 20.30 -23.32
CA LEU A 53 -5.81 19.69 -22.97
C LEU A 53 -5.88 18.98 -21.61
N THR A 54 -6.47 19.63 -20.61
CA THR A 54 -6.68 19.06 -19.27
C THR A 54 -7.60 17.83 -19.33
N ALA A 55 -8.68 17.88 -20.11
CA ALA A 55 -9.60 16.76 -20.29
C ALA A 55 -8.92 15.56 -20.97
N VAL A 56 -8.20 15.78 -22.07
CA VAL A 56 -7.53 14.70 -22.82
C VAL A 56 -6.42 14.05 -21.99
N THR A 57 -5.56 14.85 -21.36
CA THR A 57 -4.49 14.33 -20.47
C THR A 57 -5.08 13.63 -19.25
N GLY A 58 -6.15 14.16 -18.67
CA GLY A 58 -6.96 13.50 -17.65
C GLY A 58 -7.45 12.14 -18.09
N MET A 59 -8.15 12.02 -19.22
CA MET A 59 -8.67 10.75 -19.73
C MET A 59 -7.56 9.75 -20.04
N GLN A 60 -6.46 10.21 -20.64
CA GLN A 60 -5.29 9.41 -20.97
C GLN A 60 -4.68 8.74 -19.73
N PHE A 61 -4.45 9.49 -18.67
CA PHE A 61 -3.89 8.93 -17.43
C PHE A 61 -4.93 8.19 -16.58
N ASN A 62 -6.21 8.59 -16.60
CA ASN A 62 -7.27 7.80 -15.96
C ASN A 62 -7.39 6.41 -16.58
N MET A 63 -7.35 6.32 -17.90
CA MET A 63 -7.29 5.03 -18.61
C MET A 63 -6.06 4.24 -18.16
N LEU A 64 -4.87 4.84 -18.20
CA LEU A 64 -3.63 4.15 -17.87
C LEU A 64 -3.58 3.66 -16.41
N VAL A 65 -3.97 4.51 -15.46
CA VAL A 65 -4.03 4.21 -14.02
C VAL A 65 -5.08 3.14 -13.74
N PHE A 66 -6.33 3.35 -14.15
CA PHE A 66 -7.43 2.46 -13.83
C PHE A 66 -7.31 1.12 -14.57
N TYR A 67 -7.18 1.17 -15.89
CA TYR A 67 -7.13 -0.03 -16.72
C TYR A 67 -5.80 -0.77 -16.55
N GLY A 68 -4.68 -0.06 -16.42
CA GLY A 68 -3.38 -0.67 -16.15
C GLY A 68 -3.32 -1.36 -14.79
N ALA A 69 -3.84 -0.75 -13.73
CA ALA A 69 -3.97 -1.38 -12.41
C ALA A 69 -4.91 -2.60 -12.45
N LEU A 70 -6.01 -2.53 -13.21
CA LEU A 70 -6.92 -3.65 -13.38
C LEU A 70 -6.25 -4.84 -14.07
N CYS A 71 -5.51 -4.61 -15.16
CA CYS A 71 -4.81 -5.68 -15.88
C CYS A 71 -3.73 -6.34 -15.01
N THR A 72 -2.92 -5.54 -14.32
CA THR A 72 -1.89 -6.06 -13.41
C THR A 72 -2.50 -6.79 -12.21
N ALA A 73 -3.63 -6.32 -11.68
CA ALA A 73 -4.39 -7.00 -10.61
C ALA A 73 -5.01 -8.34 -11.03
N LYS A 74 -5.31 -8.53 -12.32
CA LYS A 74 -5.82 -9.80 -12.85
C LYS A 74 -4.71 -10.77 -13.26
N SER A 75 -3.51 -10.27 -13.53
CA SER A 75 -2.45 -11.04 -14.18
C SER A 75 -2.00 -12.31 -13.45
N VAL A 76 -2.01 -12.32 -12.11
CA VAL A 76 -1.66 -13.51 -11.30
C VAL A 76 -2.92 -14.26 -10.86
N THR A 77 -3.99 -13.54 -10.50
CA THR A 77 -5.25 -14.16 -10.05
C THR A 77 -5.92 -14.99 -11.13
N GLN A 78 -5.91 -14.52 -12.38
CA GLN A 78 -6.46 -15.25 -13.52
C GLN A 78 -5.70 -16.57 -13.76
N GLU A 79 -4.37 -16.57 -13.63
CA GLU A 79 -3.60 -17.80 -13.80
C GLU A 79 -3.77 -18.79 -12.65
N LYS A 80 -3.95 -18.29 -11.42
CA LYS A 80 -4.35 -19.13 -10.29
C LYS A 80 -5.74 -19.74 -10.53
N ALA A 81 -6.69 -18.95 -11.06
CA ALA A 81 -8.02 -19.42 -11.42
C ALA A 81 -8.00 -20.51 -12.51
N GLU A 82 -7.19 -20.30 -13.54
CA GLU A 82 -7.02 -21.21 -14.67
C GLU A 82 -6.08 -22.38 -14.35
N ARG A 83 -5.53 -22.46 -13.13
CA ARG A 83 -4.54 -23.46 -12.70
C ARG A 83 -3.28 -23.50 -13.56
N THR A 84 -2.97 -22.40 -14.25
CA THR A 84 -1.76 -22.26 -15.07
C THR A 84 -0.57 -21.76 -14.26
N TRP A 85 -0.82 -21.20 -13.06
CA TRP A 85 0.23 -20.75 -12.14
C TRP A 85 1.22 -21.87 -11.76
N ASP A 86 0.76 -23.11 -11.61
CA ASP A 86 1.65 -24.23 -11.26
C ASP A 86 2.64 -24.57 -12.38
N PHE A 87 2.27 -24.35 -13.66
CA PHE A 87 3.22 -24.51 -14.77
C PHE A 87 4.29 -23.43 -14.76
N GLN A 88 3.96 -22.19 -14.40
CA GLN A 88 4.95 -21.12 -14.27
C GLN A 88 5.98 -21.42 -13.19
N ARG A 89 5.58 -22.11 -12.10
CA ARG A 89 6.48 -22.51 -11.02
C ARG A 89 7.51 -23.58 -11.43
N LEU A 90 7.27 -24.26 -12.54
CA LEU A 90 8.21 -25.23 -13.12
C LEU A 90 9.19 -24.59 -14.11
N THR A 91 8.94 -23.34 -14.52
CA THR A 91 9.86 -22.62 -15.40
C THR A 91 11.11 -22.17 -14.63
N PRO A 92 12.27 -22.04 -15.30
CA PRO A 92 13.50 -21.56 -14.65
C PRO A 92 13.48 -20.05 -14.36
N LEU A 93 12.34 -19.38 -14.51
CA LEU A 93 12.22 -17.94 -14.33
C LEU A 93 12.23 -17.57 -12.85
N SER A 94 13.01 -16.53 -12.53
CA SER A 94 13.02 -15.93 -11.21
C SER A 94 11.73 -15.13 -10.93
N SER A 95 11.44 -14.92 -9.64
CA SER A 95 10.33 -14.08 -9.19
C SER A 95 10.39 -12.67 -9.76
N PHE A 96 11.59 -12.15 -10.04
CA PHE A 96 11.78 -10.83 -10.63
C PHE A 96 11.34 -10.82 -12.10
N GLU A 97 11.77 -11.81 -12.90
CA GLU A 97 11.42 -11.90 -14.32
C GLU A 97 9.91 -12.07 -14.51
N ILE A 98 9.27 -12.92 -13.69
CA ILE A 98 7.81 -13.08 -13.72
C ILE A 98 7.11 -11.80 -13.30
N ALA A 99 7.52 -11.17 -12.18
CA ALA A 99 6.88 -9.95 -11.70
C ALA A 99 7.06 -8.77 -12.68
N ALA A 100 8.28 -8.55 -13.21
CA ALA A 100 8.56 -7.49 -14.17
C ALA A 100 7.83 -7.73 -15.50
N GLY A 101 7.82 -8.97 -15.97
CA GLY A 101 7.10 -9.38 -17.17
C GLY A 101 5.60 -9.12 -17.06
N LYS A 102 4.98 -9.43 -15.92
CA LYS A 102 3.56 -9.11 -15.65
C LYS A 102 3.30 -7.62 -15.44
N PHE A 103 4.20 -6.93 -14.73
CA PHE A 103 4.09 -5.50 -14.46
C PHE A 103 4.07 -4.67 -15.76
N LEU A 104 4.94 -5.01 -16.71
CA LEU A 104 5.06 -4.29 -17.99
C LEU A 104 4.14 -4.87 -19.07
N GLY A 105 4.00 -6.20 -19.11
CA GLY A 105 3.29 -6.92 -20.16
C GLY A 105 1.77 -6.89 -20.00
N ALA A 106 1.23 -7.12 -18.80
CA ALA A 106 -0.22 -7.16 -18.58
C ALA A 106 -0.93 -5.84 -18.99
N PRO A 107 -0.38 -4.65 -18.73
CA PRO A 107 -0.98 -3.39 -19.19
C PRO A 107 -0.57 -2.98 -20.61
N VAL A 108 -0.04 -3.88 -21.46
CA VAL A 108 0.45 -3.52 -22.82
C VAL A 108 -0.62 -2.82 -23.67
N PHE A 109 -1.88 -3.26 -23.57
CA PHE A 109 -2.98 -2.62 -24.29
C PHE A 109 -3.33 -1.24 -23.68
N ALA A 110 -3.17 -1.06 -22.36
CA ALA A 110 -3.36 0.25 -21.72
C ALA A 110 -2.30 1.26 -22.19
N TRP A 111 -1.03 0.83 -22.31
CA TRP A 111 0.05 1.63 -22.89
C TRP A 111 -0.23 2.03 -24.34
N PHE A 112 -0.79 1.10 -25.13
CA PHE A 112 -1.21 1.39 -26.50
C PHE A 112 -2.30 2.46 -26.56
N LEU A 113 -3.38 2.32 -25.76
CA LEU A 113 -4.45 3.33 -25.69
C LEU A 113 -3.93 4.70 -25.24
N PHE A 114 -3.03 4.71 -24.24
CA PHE A 114 -2.34 5.91 -23.79
C PHE A 114 -1.57 6.59 -24.94
N ALA A 115 -0.85 5.81 -25.75
CA ALA A 115 -0.10 6.33 -26.90
C ALA A 115 -1.02 6.84 -28.03
N CYS A 116 -2.18 6.22 -28.25
CA CYS A 116 -3.16 6.69 -29.23
C CYS A 116 -3.78 8.05 -28.88
N MET A 117 -3.86 8.41 -27.60
CA MET A 117 -4.38 9.72 -27.16
C MET A 117 -3.29 10.82 -27.16
N LEU A 118 -2.01 10.44 -27.21
CA LEU A 118 -0.89 11.38 -27.16
C LEU A 118 -0.89 12.43 -28.29
N PRO A 119 -1.20 12.12 -29.56
CA PRO A 119 -1.26 13.12 -30.62
C PRO A 119 -2.28 14.23 -30.34
N ALA A 120 -3.43 13.90 -29.76
CA ALA A 120 -4.44 14.90 -29.40
C ALA A 120 -3.89 15.88 -28.35
N ALA A 121 -3.18 15.38 -27.32
CA ALA A 121 -2.56 16.23 -26.30
C ALA A 121 -1.41 17.10 -26.86
N LEU A 122 -0.59 16.54 -27.75
CA LEU A 122 0.53 17.29 -28.35
C LEU A 122 0.06 18.37 -29.33
N LEU A 123 -1.01 18.11 -30.10
CA LEU A 123 -1.58 19.08 -31.03
C LEU A 123 -2.28 20.23 -30.31
N THR A 124 -2.85 19.99 -29.12
CA THR A 124 -3.55 21.02 -28.35
C THR A 124 -2.63 21.88 -27.49
N LEU A 125 -1.46 21.36 -27.13
CA LEU A 125 -0.45 22.10 -26.35
C LEU A 125 -0.16 23.51 -26.90
N PRO A 126 0.24 23.71 -28.17
CA PRO A 126 0.50 25.07 -28.69
C PRO A 126 -0.75 25.94 -28.75
N MET A 127 -1.95 25.35 -28.87
CA MET A 127 -3.22 26.09 -28.95
C MET A 127 -3.73 26.52 -27.58
N SER A 128 -3.33 25.82 -26.51
CA SER A 128 -3.75 26.08 -25.14
C SER A 128 -3.13 27.36 -24.56
N GLY A 129 -1.96 27.77 -25.02
CA GLY A 129 -1.17 28.81 -24.36
C GLY A 129 -0.64 28.38 -22.98
N GLU A 130 -0.84 27.12 -22.56
CA GLU A 130 -0.19 26.58 -21.37
C GLU A 130 1.33 26.54 -21.57
N THR A 131 2.07 26.74 -20.49
CA THR A 131 3.52 26.59 -20.52
C THR A 131 3.87 25.12 -20.74
N PRO A 132 4.84 24.79 -21.62
CA PRO A 132 5.30 23.41 -21.78
C PRO A 132 5.74 22.76 -20.46
N GLY A 133 6.22 23.55 -19.50
CA GLY A 133 6.58 23.09 -18.17
C GLY A 133 5.42 22.45 -17.40
N LEU A 134 4.21 23.04 -17.45
CA LEU A 134 3.03 22.47 -16.80
C LEU A 134 2.60 21.15 -17.46
N PHE A 135 2.69 21.07 -18.79
CA PHE A 135 2.41 19.85 -19.55
C PHE A 135 3.34 18.70 -19.14
N PHE A 136 4.66 18.93 -19.13
CA PHE A 136 5.64 17.90 -18.72
C PHE A 136 5.49 17.53 -17.24
N SER A 137 5.12 18.50 -16.40
CA SER A 137 4.80 18.30 -14.98
C SER A 137 3.64 17.33 -14.78
N ARG A 138 2.51 17.54 -15.48
CA ARG A 138 1.36 16.62 -15.47
C ARG A 138 1.74 15.22 -15.94
N TYR A 139 2.58 15.12 -16.98
CA TYR A 139 3.05 13.81 -17.49
C TYR A 139 3.97 13.08 -16.52
N ALA A 140 4.90 13.77 -15.87
CA ALA A 140 5.78 13.19 -14.86
C ALA A 140 4.99 12.62 -13.67
N LEU A 141 4.03 13.39 -13.15
CA LEU A 141 3.14 12.96 -12.07
C LEU A 141 2.19 11.85 -12.51
N GLY A 142 1.58 11.97 -13.68
CA GLY A 142 0.66 10.99 -14.21
C GLY A 142 1.33 9.64 -14.44
N LEU A 143 2.53 9.62 -15.02
CA LEU A 143 3.28 8.39 -15.29
C LEU A 143 3.75 7.72 -14.01
N SER A 144 4.29 8.48 -13.07
CA SER A 144 4.71 7.94 -11.77
C SER A 144 3.52 7.39 -10.96
N CYS A 145 2.38 8.08 -10.97
CA CYS A 145 1.13 7.59 -10.37
C CYS A 145 0.60 6.33 -11.07
N ALA A 146 0.68 6.25 -12.40
CA ALA A 146 0.29 5.05 -13.16
C ALA A 146 1.15 3.84 -12.79
N LEU A 147 2.47 4.01 -12.71
CA LEU A 147 3.39 2.96 -12.29
C LEU A 147 3.10 2.49 -10.86
N LEU A 148 2.82 3.43 -9.93
CA LEU A 148 2.38 3.11 -8.57
C LEU A 148 1.10 2.27 -8.57
N ALA A 149 0.07 2.69 -9.31
CA ALA A 149 -1.21 1.99 -9.36
C ALA A 149 -1.06 0.57 -9.97
N MET A 150 -0.27 0.41 -11.03
CA MET A 150 0.05 -0.89 -11.62
C MET A 150 0.83 -1.79 -10.66
N ALA A 151 1.78 -1.24 -9.91
CA ALA A 151 2.58 -2.01 -8.94
C ALA A 151 1.71 -2.45 -7.76
N GLY A 152 0.79 -1.57 -7.31
CA GLY A 152 -0.24 -1.90 -6.32
C GLY A 152 -1.20 -2.97 -6.83
N GLY A 153 -1.63 -2.90 -8.09
CA GLY A 153 -2.46 -3.92 -8.74
C GLY A 153 -1.77 -5.28 -8.72
N LEU A 154 -0.51 -5.34 -9.16
CA LEU A 154 0.28 -6.57 -9.14
C LEU A 154 0.48 -7.12 -7.72
N LEU A 155 0.76 -6.26 -6.74
CA LEU A 155 0.87 -6.64 -5.33
C LEU A 155 -0.41 -7.32 -4.84
N VAL A 156 -1.55 -6.69 -5.06
CA VAL A 156 -2.87 -7.23 -4.69
C VAL A 156 -3.13 -8.56 -5.40
N SER A 157 -2.79 -8.67 -6.69
CA SER A 157 -2.91 -9.92 -7.46
C SER A 157 -2.12 -11.07 -6.83
N ALA A 158 -0.89 -10.78 -6.39
CA ALA A 158 -0.01 -11.79 -5.82
C ALA A 158 -0.53 -12.33 -4.47
N TYR A 159 -1.21 -11.49 -3.69
CA TYR A 159 -1.76 -11.85 -2.38
C TYR A 159 -3.11 -12.58 -2.40
N ASP A 160 -3.83 -12.57 -3.52
CA ASP A 160 -5.05 -13.36 -3.64
C ASP A 160 -4.71 -14.85 -3.81
N ASP A 161 -4.95 -15.61 -2.73
CA ASP A 161 -4.71 -17.06 -2.67
C ASP A 161 -5.90 -17.88 -3.18
N SER A 162 -7.05 -17.25 -3.37
CA SER A 162 -8.30 -17.97 -3.58
C SER A 162 -8.54 -18.39 -5.02
N GLY A 163 -7.84 -17.78 -5.99
CA GLY A 163 -7.99 -18.06 -7.43
C GLY A 163 -9.43 -18.01 -7.94
N GLY A 164 -10.38 -17.48 -7.17
CA GLY A 164 -11.81 -17.69 -7.42
C GLY A 164 -12.74 -17.24 -6.30
N SER A 165 -12.24 -16.68 -5.19
CA SER A 165 -13.13 -15.90 -4.33
C SER A 165 -13.47 -14.59 -5.05
N GLY A 166 -14.72 -14.16 -4.98
CA GLY A 166 -15.18 -12.93 -5.62
C GLY A 166 -14.39 -11.68 -5.23
N MET A 167 -13.60 -11.74 -4.15
CA MET A 167 -12.73 -10.65 -3.71
C MET A 167 -11.60 -10.36 -4.71
N GLY A 168 -11.08 -11.36 -5.42
CA GLY A 168 -10.06 -11.17 -6.46
C GLY A 168 -10.53 -10.29 -7.62
N HIS A 169 -11.81 -10.39 -7.99
CA HIS A 169 -12.40 -9.57 -9.05
C HIS A 169 -12.62 -8.11 -8.65
N LEU A 170 -12.86 -7.83 -7.37
CA LEU A 170 -13.10 -6.48 -6.87
C LEU A 170 -11.81 -5.72 -6.54
N ALA A 171 -10.72 -6.43 -6.23
CA ALA A 171 -9.50 -5.80 -5.77
C ALA A 171 -8.84 -4.94 -6.86
N GLY A 172 -8.86 -5.37 -8.12
CA GLY A 172 -8.35 -4.59 -9.25
C GLY A 172 -9.06 -3.25 -9.46
N PRO A 173 -10.40 -3.23 -9.60
CA PRO A 173 -11.17 -1.99 -9.68
C PRO A 173 -10.96 -1.06 -8.48
N LEU A 174 -10.88 -1.58 -7.25
CA LEU A 174 -10.64 -0.76 -6.06
C LEU A 174 -9.26 -0.08 -6.10
N VAL A 175 -8.19 -0.80 -6.45
CA VAL A 175 -6.86 -0.20 -6.62
C VAL A 175 -6.87 0.85 -7.73
N GLY A 176 -7.56 0.56 -8.83
CA GLY A 176 -7.74 1.51 -9.93
C GLY A 176 -8.45 2.80 -9.47
N LEU A 177 -9.54 2.70 -8.72
CA LEU A 177 -10.29 3.86 -8.20
C LEU A 177 -9.47 4.69 -7.21
N VAL A 178 -8.74 4.04 -6.30
CA VAL A 178 -7.81 4.73 -5.40
C VAL A 178 -6.73 5.45 -6.20
N GLY A 179 -6.15 4.78 -7.20
CA GLY A 179 -5.17 5.38 -8.12
C GLY A 179 -5.72 6.60 -8.85
N VAL A 180 -6.96 6.56 -9.33
CA VAL A 180 -7.65 7.70 -9.96
C VAL A 180 -7.82 8.86 -8.98
N GLY A 181 -8.18 8.57 -7.73
CA GLY A 181 -8.26 9.59 -6.67
C GLY A 181 -6.92 10.29 -6.44
N VAL A 182 -5.83 9.51 -6.34
CA VAL A 182 -4.46 10.03 -6.18
C VAL A 182 -4.02 10.84 -7.41
N LEU A 183 -4.32 10.36 -8.61
CA LEU A 183 -4.03 11.07 -9.87
C LEU A 183 -4.72 12.42 -9.91
N ASN A 184 -6.01 12.47 -9.60
CA ASN A 184 -6.79 13.71 -9.59
C ASN A 184 -6.25 14.71 -8.55
N ALA A 185 -5.81 14.24 -7.38
CA ALA A 185 -5.15 15.08 -6.40
C ALA A 185 -3.80 15.62 -6.90
N ALA A 186 -2.99 14.78 -7.55
CA ALA A 186 -1.72 15.17 -8.13
C ALA A 186 -1.87 16.19 -9.28
N PHE A 187 -2.91 16.04 -10.11
CA PHE A 187 -3.19 16.98 -11.20
C PHE A 187 -3.67 18.33 -10.66
N ARG A 188 -4.56 18.32 -9.66
CA ARG A 188 -4.96 19.55 -8.96
C ARG A 188 -3.76 20.28 -8.34
N TYR A 189 -2.81 19.52 -7.79
CA TYR A 189 -1.57 20.09 -7.29
C TYR A 189 -0.75 20.74 -8.42
N ALA A 190 -0.51 20.04 -9.53
CA ALA A 190 0.19 20.60 -10.69
C ALA A 190 -0.48 21.88 -11.22
N ASP A 191 -1.81 21.88 -11.33
CA ASP A 191 -2.59 23.03 -11.78
C ASP A 191 -2.50 24.22 -10.82
N SER A 192 -2.30 23.96 -9.52
CA SER A 192 -2.11 25.00 -8.51
C SER A 192 -0.77 25.73 -8.64
N LEU A 193 0.24 25.10 -9.26
CA LEU A 193 1.55 25.71 -9.48
C LEU A 193 1.53 26.84 -10.51
N GLY A 194 0.50 26.88 -11.37
CA GLY A 194 0.29 27.98 -12.31
C GLY A 194 -0.46 29.19 -11.72
N ARG A 195 -0.84 29.14 -10.44
CA ARG A 195 -1.65 30.19 -9.78
C ARG A 195 -0.76 31.14 -8.98
N PRO A 196 -1.18 32.41 -8.78
CA PRO A 196 -0.40 33.41 -8.04
C PRO A 196 -0.15 33.06 -6.57
N TYR A 197 -0.92 32.12 -6.01
CA TYR A 197 -0.72 31.58 -4.66
C TYR A 197 -0.37 30.11 -4.76
N GLU A 198 0.91 29.82 -4.99
CA GLU A 198 1.41 28.46 -5.09
C GLU A 198 1.18 27.70 -3.78
N GLN A 199 0.57 26.52 -3.88
CA GLN A 199 0.47 25.60 -2.75
C GLN A 199 1.80 24.88 -2.61
N LEU A 200 2.72 25.46 -1.83
CA LEU A 200 4.03 24.85 -1.62
C LEU A 200 3.91 23.60 -0.74
N ILE A 201 4.53 22.51 -1.17
CA ILE A 201 4.67 21.32 -0.33
C ILE A 201 5.61 21.66 0.83
N THR A 202 5.18 21.31 2.03
CA THR A 202 6.00 21.42 3.23
C THR A 202 6.36 20.01 3.71
N PHE A 203 7.66 19.73 3.80
CA PHE A 203 8.18 18.42 4.20
C PHE A 203 9.35 18.61 5.16
N TYR A 204 9.28 18.05 6.37
CA TYR A 204 10.21 18.34 7.47
C TYR A 204 10.44 19.83 7.69
N GLY A 205 9.37 20.63 7.61
CA GLY A 205 9.42 22.08 7.76
C GLY A 205 10.07 22.83 6.59
N THR A 206 10.71 22.12 5.65
CA THR A 206 11.23 22.70 4.43
C THR A 206 10.10 22.98 3.45
N ARG A 207 10.03 24.20 2.93
CA ARG A 207 9.09 24.59 1.88
C ARG A 207 9.74 24.27 0.53
N LEU A 208 9.17 23.33 -0.19
CA LEU A 208 9.61 22.95 -1.53
C LEU A 208 8.95 23.88 -2.53
N GLY A 209 9.74 24.47 -3.43
CA GLY A 209 9.23 25.25 -4.56
C GLY A 209 8.44 24.39 -5.55
N ALA A 210 7.86 25.00 -6.58
CA ALA A 210 7.03 24.31 -7.56
C ALA A 210 7.76 23.12 -8.22
N ALA A 211 9.00 23.33 -8.68
CA ALA A 211 9.80 22.31 -9.33
C ALA A 211 10.24 21.22 -8.35
N GLU A 212 10.72 21.61 -7.17
CA GLU A 212 11.16 20.67 -6.12
C GLU A 212 10.00 19.82 -5.62
N GLY A 213 8.83 20.42 -5.42
CA GLY A 213 7.62 19.72 -4.99
C GLY A 213 7.14 18.71 -6.03
N LEU A 214 7.24 19.03 -7.32
CA LEU A 214 6.92 18.10 -8.40
C LEU A 214 7.87 16.90 -8.44
N ILE A 215 9.18 17.16 -8.35
CA ILE A 215 10.21 16.13 -8.32
C ILE A 215 10.01 15.24 -7.09
N PHE A 216 9.74 15.86 -5.93
CA PHE A 216 9.48 15.17 -4.67
C PHE A 216 8.26 14.26 -4.76
N LEU A 217 7.13 14.75 -5.28
CA LEU A 217 5.90 13.96 -5.39
C LEU A 217 6.04 12.82 -6.41
N SER A 218 6.65 13.09 -7.57
CA SER A 218 6.93 12.06 -8.58
C SER A 218 7.87 10.99 -8.02
N GLY A 219 8.95 11.41 -7.35
CA GLY A 219 9.90 10.52 -6.68
C GLY A 219 9.24 9.69 -5.58
N SER A 220 8.30 10.28 -4.84
CA SER A 220 7.52 9.58 -3.82
C SER A 220 6.63 8.50 -4.43
N PHE A 221 5.90 8.80 -5.51
CA PHE A 221 5.11 7.80 -6.23
C PHE A 221 5.97 6.66 -6.76
N LEU A 222 7.13 6.96 -7.34
CA LEU A 222 8.07 5.93 -7.80
C LEU A 222 8.65 5.10 -6.64
N ALA A 223 8.95 5.71 -5.50
CA ALA A 223 9.43 5.00 -4.32
C ALA A 223 8.37 4.03 -3.77
N PHE A 224 7.11 4.47 -3.68
CA PHE A 224 5.99 3.59 -3.31
C PHE A 224 5.72 2.51 -4.37
N ALA A 225 5.87 2.83 -5.66
CA ALA A 225 5.76 1.85 -6.75
C ALA A 225 6.84 0.76 -6.62
N ALA A 226 8.08 1.15 -6.30
CA ALA A 226 9.17 0.22 -6.06
C ALA A 226 8.88 -0.68 -4.85
N TRP A 227 8.38 -0.14 -3.74
CA TRP A 227 7.96 -0.93 -2.59
C TRP A 227 6.83 -1.91 -2.90
N ALA A 228 5.81 -1.47 -3.63
CA ALA A 228 4.70 -2.31 -4.05
C ALA A 228 5.18 -3.45 -4.97
N PHE A 229 6.06 -3.14 -5.94
CA PHE A 229 6.68 -4.13 -6.83
C PHE A 229 7.55 -5.12 -6.06
N LEU A 230 8.38 -4.66 -5.12
CA LEU A 230 9.19 -5.52 -4.25
C LEU A 230 8.33 -6.44 -3.38
N GLY A 231 7.19 -5.95 -2.90
CA GLY A 231 6.18 -6.74 -2.19
C GLY A 231 5.55 -7.81 -3.09
N ALA A 232 5.20 -7.45 -4.33
CA ALA A 232 4.64 -8.39 -5.30
C ALA A 232 5.65 -9.49 -5.65
N ARG A 233 6.90 -9.10 -5.96
CA ARG A 233 8.03 -10.01 -6.18
C ARG A 233 8.25 -10.92 -4.98
N TYR A 234 8.22 -10.38 -3.76
CA TYR A 234 8.35 -11.18 -2.54
C TYR A 234 7.27 -12.25 -2.45
N ARG A 235 6.02 -11.86 -2.69
CA ARG A 235 4.88 -12.77 -2.62
C ARG A 235 4.92 -13.84 -3.70
N ILE A 236 5.34 -13.51 -4.92
CA ILE A 236 5.57 -14.47 -6.01
C ILE A 236 6.73 -15.41 -5.68
N GLY A 237 7.87 -14.87 -5.23
CA GLY A 237 9.03 -15.67 -4.82
C GLY A 237 8.72 -16.63 -3.68
N ARG A 238 7.78 -16.28 -2.79
CA ARG A 238 7.26 -17.18 -1.75
C ARG A 238 6.62 -18.44 -2.35
N ASP A 239 5.90 -18.31 -3.47
CA ASP A 239 5.26 -19.44 -4.16
C ASP A 239 6.28 -20.27 -4.97
N LEU A 240 7.36 -19.64 -5.43
CA LEU A 240 8.52 -20.27 -6.08
C LEU A 240 9.54 -20.87 -5.10
N LEU A 241 9.29 -20.79 -3.79
CA LEU A 241 10.22 -21.26 -2.74
C LEU A 241 11.60 -20.57 -2.78
N GLU A 242 11.68 -19.36 -3.33
CA GLU A 242 12.90 -18.56 -3.28
C GLU A 242 13.25 -18.16 -1.84
N ARG A 243 14.54 -17.87 -1.61
CA ARG A 243 15.02 -17.37 -0.31
C ARG A 243 14.30 -16.07 0.05
N ARG A 244 13.63 -16.09 1.19
CA ARG A 244 12.98 -14.92 1.77
C ARG A 244 14.05 -14.01 2.38
N ARG A 245 13.71 -12.74 2.55
CA ARG A 245 14.56 -11.79 3.27
C ARG A 245 13.71 -11.13 4.35
N ALA A 246 14.02 -11.40 5.61
CA ALA A 246 13.24 -10.91 6.76
C ALA A 246 13.10 -9.38 6.82
N TRP A 247 14.06 -8.64 6.27
CA TRP A 247 14.15 -7.18 6.42
C TRP A 247 13.15 -6.38 5.59
N ARG A 248 12.50 -6.96 4.56
CA ARG A 248 11.71 -6.20 3.59
C ARG A 248 10.54 -5.44 4.23
N LEU A 249 9.74 -6.14 5.04
CA LEU A 249 8.61 -5.53 5.74
C LEU A 249 9.08 -4.48 6.76
N PRO A 250 10.02 -4.78 7.69
CA PRO A 250 10.57 -3.76 8.58
C PRO A 250 11.11 -2.52 7.87
N ALA A 251 11.86 -2.68 6.78
CA ALA A 251 12.41 -1.56 6.02
C ALA A 251 11.30 -0.71 5.38
N PHE A 252 10.26 -1.34 4.83
CA PHE A 252 9.10 -0.61 4.31
C PHE A 252 8.36 0.17 5.40
N LEU A 253 8.17 -0.44 6.58
CA LEU A 253 7.50 0.20 7.71
C LEU A 253 8.29 1.40 8.25
N VAL A 254 9.63 1.29 8.31
CA VAL A 254 10.51 2.40 8.69
C VAL A 254 10.47 3.51 7.63
N PHE A 255 10.50 3.17 6.35
CA PHE A 255 10.32 4.14 5.26
C PHE A 255 8.98 4.88 5.38
N LEU A 256 7.89 4.15 5.65
CA LEU A 256 6.56 4.72 5.82
C LEU A 256 6.49 5.65 7.04
N ALA A 257 7.12 5.28 8.15
CA ALA A 257 7.24 6.12 9.34
C ALA A 257 7.97 7.43 9.04
N TRP A 258 9.14 7.33 8.40
CA TRP A 258 9.94 8.49 7.99
C TRP A 258 9.19 9.39 7.02
N TYR A 259 8.49 8.81 6.04
CA TYR A 259 7.72 9.58 5.08
C TYR A 259 6.57 10.34 5.76
N ALA A 260 5.80 9.67 6.62
CA ALA A 260 4.68 10.28 7.34
C ALA A 260 5.13 11.36 8.33
N ALA A 261 6.22 11.13 9.06
CA ALA A 261 6.79 12.12 9.99
C ALA A 261 7.16 13.44 9.29
N GLY A 262 7.63 13.37 8.04
CA GLY A 262 7.97 14.56 7.27
C GLY A 262 6.78 15.46 6.96
N TRP A 263 5.58 14.88 6.78
CA TRP A 263 4.36 15.66 6.55
C TRP A 263 3.82 16.31 7.82
N GLU A 264 3.92 15.66 8.97
CA GLU A 264 3.40 16.21 10.23
C GLU A 264 4.29 17.33 10.79
N HIS A 265 5.61 17.24 10.60
CA HIS A 265 6.54 18.28 11.06
C HIS A 265 6.35 19.63 10.33
N ALA A 266 5.71 19.63 9.16
CA ALA A 266 5.38 20.84 8.42
C ALA A 266 4.47 21.83 9.17
N GLY A 267 3.68 21.35 10.14
CA GLY A 267 2.62 22.14 10.77
C GLY A 267 3.06 23.08 11.90
N ASN A 268 4.34 23.09 12.32
CA ASN A 268 4.84 23.85 13.49
C ASN A 268 4.01 23.70 14.78
N SER A 269 3.17 22.68 14.89
CA SER A 269 2.19 22.54 15.98
C SER A 269 2.82 22.09 17.31
N GLY A 270 4.09 21.66 17.30
CA GLY A 270 4.73 21.01 18.45
C GLY A 270 4.07 19.66 18.81
N GLU A 271 3.14 19.19 17.99
CA GLU A 271 2.45 17.93 18.19
C GLU A 271 3.34 16.77 17.74
N PRO A 272 3.31 15.64 18.46
CA PRO A 272 4.05 14.47 18.04
C PRO A 272 3.54 13.95 16.69
N PRO A 273 4.44 13.46 15.81
CA PRO A 273 4.05 12.86 14.54
C PRO A 273 3.36 11.50 14.77
N PHE A 274 2.03 11.50 14.96
CA PHE A 274 1.27 10.29 15.24
C PHE A 274 1.06 9.43 13.99
N ALA A 275 0.89 10.02 12.81
CA ALA A 275 0.77 9.30 11.55
C ALA A 275 2.03 8.47 11.26
N ALA A 276 3.20 8.96 11.69
CA ALA A 276 4.46 8.22 11.63
C ALA A 276 4.47 6.91 12.42
N LEU A 277 3.57 6.74 13.40
CA LEU A 277 3.38 5.48 14.10
C LEU A 277 2.14 4.71 13.62
N LEU A 278 1.04 5.42 13.36
CA LEU A 278 -0.24 4.83 12.97
C LEU A 278 -0.18 4.16 11.60
N LEU A 279 0.45 4.78 10.60
CA LEU A 279 0.53 4.22 9.25
C LEU A 279 1.38 2.94 9.20
N PRO A 280 2.57 2.87 9.83
CA PRO A 280 3.29 1.61 9.98
C PRO A 280 2.54 0.56 10.79
N ALA A 281 1.84 0.95 11.86
CA ALA A 281 1.01 0.02 12.65
C ALA A 281 -0.10 -0.60 11.79
N LEU A 282 -0.80 0.22 10.99
CA LEU A 282 -1.79 -0.24 10.03
C LEU A 282 -1.16 -1.15 8.95
N GLY A 283 0.00 -0.78 8.43
CA GLY A 283 0.75 -1.59 7.45
C GLY A 283 1.13 -2.97 8.01
N ALA A 284 1.63 -3.03 9.25
CA ALA A 284 1.93 -4.28 9.95
C ALA A 284 0.67 -5.13 10.16
N TYR A 285 -0.45 -4.48 10.50
CA TYR A 285 -1.74 -5.15 10.66
C TYR A 285 -2.23 -5.75 9.34
N ILE A 286 -2.25 -4.97 8.24
CA ILE A 286 -2.61 -5.46 6.91
C ILE A 286 -1.71 -6.62 6.48
N ALA A 287 -0.39 -6.50 6.67
CA ALA A 287 0.56 -7.57 6.35
C ALA A 287 0.27 -8.86 7.13
N ALA A 288 -0.06 -8.75 8.42
CA ALA A 288 -0.43 -9.90 9.25
C ALA A 288 -1.72 -10.57 8.75
N PHE A 289 -2.74 -9.80 8.37
CA PHE A 289 -3.97 -10.33 7.78
C PHE A 289 -3.71 -11.05 6.45
N LEU A 290 -2.95 -10.42 5.56
CA LEU A 290 -2.64 -10.95 4.23
C LEU A 290 -1.68 -12.16 4.25
N SER A 291 -0.89 -12.33 5.31
CA SER A 291 0.13 -13.40 5.38
C SER A 291 -0.43 -14.83 5.36
N GLY A 292 -1.67 -15.04 5.82
CA GLY A 292 -2.36 -16.33 5.81
C GLY A 292 -1.59 -17.47 6.51
N GLU A 293 -0.89 -17.18 7.61
CA GLU A 293 0.02 -18.14 8.26
C GLU A 293 -0.71 -19.42 8.75
N ARG A 294 -0.34 -20.57 8.17
CA ARG A 294 -0.92 -21.88 8.50
C ARG A 294 -0.16 -22.59 9.64
N ARG A 295 -0.79 -23.59 10.25
CA ARG A 295 -0.19 -24.41 11.34
C ARG A 295 1.14 -25.05 10.94
N GLU A 296 1.27 -25.49 9.68
CA GLU A 296 2.50 -26.08 9.15
C GLU A 296 3.68 -25.10 9.14
N TYR A 297 3.40 -23.83 8.83
CA TYR A 297 4.39 -22.76 8.87
C TYR A 297 4.93 -22.59 10.29
N TRP A 298 4.04 -22.55 11.27
CA TRP A 298 4.39 -22.51 12.69
C TRP A 298 5.18 -23.72 13.16
N ARG A 299 4.82 -24.94 12.73
CA ARG A 299 5.61 -26.16 13.01
C ARG A 299 7.04 -26.01 12.48
N ARG A 300 7.20 -25.53 11.25
CA ARG A 300 8.52 -25.33 10.62
C ARG A 300 9.36 -24.30 11.38
N TRP A 301 8.77 -23.16 11.73
CA TRP A 301 9.46 -22.10 12.45
C TRP A 301 9.84 -22.49 13.90
N LEU A 302 8.95 -23.19 14.61
CA LEU A 302 9.19 -23.63 15.98
C LEU A 302 10.17 -24.81 16.10
N ARG A 303 10.16 -25.75 15.15
CA ARG A 303 11.11 -26.88 15.16
C ARG A 303 12.57 -26.46 15.10
N GLY A 304 12.85 -25.24 14.64
CA GLY A 304 14.18 -24.65 14.74
C GLY A 304 15.18 -25.35 13.82
N GLY A 305 15.29 -24.87 12.59
CA GLY A 305 16.42 -25.19 11.72
C GLY A 305 17.58 -24.21 11.94
N ASP A 306 18.38 -24.03 10.89
CA ASP A 306 19.41 -23.00 10.78
C ASP A 306 18.89 -21.63 11.29
N PRO A 307 19.58 -20.98 12.26
CA PRO A 307 19.17 -19.69 12.82
C PRO A 307 19.01 -18.60 11.77
N ALA A 308 19.83 -18.59 10.71
CA ALA A 308 19.69 -17.62 9.62
C ALA A 308 18.36 -17.81 8.88
N ARG A 309 18.04 -19.08 8.55
CA ARG A 309 16.77 -19.44 7.91
C ARG A 309 15.56 -19.15 8.80
N ARG A 310 15.72 -19.26 10.13
CA ARG A 310 14.66 -18.96 11.09
C ARG A 310 14.24 -17.49 11.08
N LEU A 311 15.17 -16.57 10.87
CA LEU A 311 14.86 -15.15 10.73
C LEU A 311 14.04 -14.90 9.47
N ASP A 312 14.44 -15.49 8.35
CA ASP A 312 13.70 -15.37 7.08
C ASP A 312 12.29 -15.98 7.15
N ASP A 313 12.16 -17.11 7.85
CA ASP A 313 10.89 -17.79 8.15
C ASP A 313 10.17 -17.21 9.38
N THR A 314 10.57 -16.05 9.90
CA THR A 314 9.83 -15.42 11.01
C THR A 314 8.44 -14.95 10.52
N PRO A 315 7.36 -15.26 11.27
CA PRO A 315 6.03 -14.75 11.02
C PRO A 315 5.99 -13.24 10.71
N GLU A 316 5.18 -12.86 9.72
CA GLU A 316 5.10 -11.46 9.26
C GLU A 316 4.55 -10.54 10.35
N TRP A 317 3.63 -11.05 11.19
CA TRP A 317 3.10 -10.27 12.30
C TRP A 317 4.16 -9.96 13.37
N ILE A 318 5.14 -10.87 13.58
CA ILE A 318 6.26 -10.62 14.51
C ILE A 318 7.19 -9.57 13.92
N LYS A 319 7.54 -9.70 12.62
CA LYS A 319 8.36 -8.71 11.91
C LYS A 319 7.72 -7.32 11.95
N GLY A 320 6.41 -7.25 11.68
CA GLY A 320 5.63 -6.02 11.74
C GLY A 320 5.57 -5.42 13.13
N ALA A 321 5.23 -6.21 14.15
CA ALA A 321 5.19 -5.75 15.54
C ALA A 321 6.57 -5.23 16.00
N ALA A 322 7.64 -5.99 15.77
CA ALA A 322 9.00 -5.60 16.16
C ALA A 322 9.43 -4.29 15.48
N ALA A 323 9.12 -4.12 14.19
CA ALA A 323 9.39 -2.87 13.48
C ALA A 323 8.62 -1.69 14.08
N VAL A 324 7.35 -1.87 14.45
CA VAL A 324 6.53 -0.80 15.05
C VAL A 324 7.00 -0.44 16.46
N PHE A 325 7.45 -1.41 17.26
CA PHE A 325 8.14 -1.11 18.53
C PHE A 325 9.41 -0.30 18.33
N PHE A 326 10.23 -0.69 17.34
CA PHE A 326 11.45 0.03 17.01
C PHE A 326 11.16 1.48 16.57
N ILE A 327 10.17 1.66 15.69
CA ILE A 327 9.71 3.00 15.25
C ILE A 327 9.20 3.81 16.44
N GLY A 328 8.36 3.23 17.30
CA GLY A 328 7.88 3.89 18.51
C GLY A 328 9.02 4.33 19.43
N ALA A 329 10.02 3.49 19.65
CA ALA A 329 11.20 3.84 20.44
C ALA A 329 12.02 4.98 19.82
N LEU A 330 12.22 4.98 18.49
CA LEU A 330 12.92 6.06 17.79
C LEU A 330 12.15 7.38 17.85
N LEU A 331 10.84 7.35 17.62
CA LEU A 331 10.00 8.55 17.70
C LEU A 331 9.94 9.10 19.13
N TRP A 332 9.86 8.22 20.13
CA TRP A 332 9.94 8.60 21.54
C TRP A 332 11.27 9.28 21.86
N LEU A 333 12.40 8.69 21.45
CA LEU A 333 13.72 9.26 21.68
C LEU A 333 13.86 10.62 20.99
N ALA A 334 13.45 10.73 19.73
CA ALA A 334 13.48 11.98 18.97
C ALA A 334 12.64 13.07 19.64
N TYR A 335 11.44 12.72 20.10
CA TYR A 335 10.53 13.65 20.77
C TYR A 335 11.06 14.10 22.14
N VAL A 336 11.55 13.18 22.97
CA VAL A 336 12.08 13.49 24.31
C VAL A 336 13.35 14.33 24.24
N VAL A 337 14.22 14.08 23.27
CA VAL A 337 15.46 14.87 23.09
C VAL A 337 15.17 16.27 22.55
N ALA A 338 14.16 16.42 21.70
CA ALA A 338 13.87 17.69 21.02
C ALA A 338 13.04 18.69 21.84
N LEU A 339 12.39 18.27 22.94
CA LEU A 339 11.41 19.12 23.63
C LEU A 339 11.94 19.82 24.89
N PRO A 340 11.51 21.07 25.13
CA PRO A 340 11.68 21.71 26.42
C PRO A 340 10.90 20.97 27.52
N PRO A 341 11.41 20.97 28.77
CA PRO A 341 10.68 20.41 29.91
C PRO A 341 9.35 21.17 30.08
N GLY A 342 8.22 20.50 29.80
CA GLY A 342 6.87 21.08 29.88
C GLY A 342 5.91 20.71 28.73
N GLY A 343 6.37 20.01 27.70
CA GLY A 343 5.50 19.55 26.60
C GLY A 343 4.39 18.59 27.06
N LYS A 344 3.25 18.62 26.36
CA LYS A 344 2.12 17.71 26.59
C LYS A 344 2.58 16.24 26.54
N GLN A 345 2.00 15.38 27.37
CA GLN A 345 2.49 14.01 27.59
C GLN A 345 2.05 13.00 26.50
N TYR A 346 1.87 13.47 25.27
CA TYR A 346 1.41 12.66 24.14
C TYR A 346 2.43 11.62 23.66
N TRP A 347 3.71 11.80 23.99
CA TRP A 347 4.77 10.82 23.72
C TRP A 347 4.48 9.42 24.25
N ARG A 348 3.58 9.31 25.23
CA ARG A 348 3.15 8.04 25.81
C ARG A 348 2.54 7.09 24.80
N MET A 349 1.92 7.63 23.75
CA MET A 349 1.35 6.84 22.67
C MET A 349 2.40 6.00 21.92
N TYR A 350 3.68 6.41 21.93
CA TYR A 350 4.77 5.70 21.26
C TYR A 350 5.05 4.30 21.83
N TYR A 351 4.64 4.01 23.07
CA TYR A 351 4.70 2.65 23.63
C TYR A 351 3.31 2.03 23.82
N ILE A 352 2.25 2.81 24.03
CA ILE A 352 0.88 2.30 24.16
C ILE A 352 0.41 1.64 22.86
N LEU A 353 0.56 2.33 21.72
CA LEU A 353 0.08 1.82 20.43
C LEU A 353 0.77 0.51 20.00
N PRO A 354 2.10 0.36 20.09
CA PRO A 354 2.76 -0.91 19.80
C PRO A 354 2.30 -2.06 20.70
N LEU A 355 2.00 -1.81 21.98
CA LEU A 355 1.48 -2.84 22.90
C LEU A 355 0.07 -3.30 22.51
N PHE A 356 -0.83 -2.38 22.15
CA PHE A 356 -2.15 -2.72 21.62
C PHE A 356 -2.05 -3.47 20.29
N LEU A 357 -1.18 -3.01 19.38
CA LEU A 357 -0.93 -3.72 18.12
C LEU A 357 -0.44 -5.15 18.37
N LEU A 358 0.51 -5.34 19.30
CA LEU A 358 1.02 -6.65 19.65
C LEU A 358 -0.08 -7.56 20.18
N ARG A 359 -0.90 -7.07 21.12
CA ARG A 359 -2.10 -7.76 21.63
C ARG A 359 -3.00 -8.21 20.48
N ASP A 360 -3.34 -7.30 19.57
CA ASP A 360 -4.27 -7.55 18.47
C ASP A 360 -3.72 -8.59 17.48
N LEU A 361 -2.44 -8.49 17.16
CA LEU A 361 -1.76 -9.47 16.30
C LEU A 361 -1.71 -10.85 16.95
N MET A 362 -1.44 -10.94 18.27
CA MET A 362 -1.49 -12.21 19.00
C MET A 362 -2.90 -12.80 19.04
N PHE A 363 -3.93 -11.95 19.21
CA PHE A 363 -5.32 -12.38 19.15
C PHE A 363 -5.72 -12.90 17.77
N LEU A 364 -5.32 -12.22 16.69
CA LEU A 364 -5.50 -12.69 15.32
C LEU A 364 -4.89 -14.09 15.14
N GLN A 365 -3.65 -14.32 15.61
CA GLN A 365 -3.04 -15.63 15.54
C GLN A 365 -3.80 -16.67 16.37
N TRP A 366 -4.26 -16.31 17.57
CA TRP A 366 -5.06 -17.20 18.39
C TRP A 366 -6.34 -17.66 17.67
N CYS A 367 -7.02 -16.74 16.98
CA CYS A 367 -8.16 -17.04 16.12
C CYS A 367 -7.79 -18.02 14.99
N ARG A 368 -6.63 -17.88 14.35
CA ARG A 368 -6.15 -18.84 13.32
C ARG A 368 -5.93 -20.25 13.88
N PHE A 369 -5.53 -20.37 15.15
CA PHE A 369 -5.40 -21.67 15.81
C PHE A 369 -6.73 -22.22 16.35
N SER A 370 -7.79 -21.42 16.47
CA SER A 370 -9.08 -21.87 17.02
C SER A 370 -9.86 -22.83 16.14
N GLY A 371 -9.49 -22.97 14.86
CA GLY A 371 -10.18 -23.85 13.91
C GLY A 371 -11.40 -23.20 13.25
N SER A 372 -11.61 -21.90 13.43
CA SER A 372 -12.63 -21.14 12.70
C SER A 372 -12.40 -21.22 11.18
N ARG A 373 -13.49 -21.24 10.40
CA ARG A 373 -13.42 -21.21 8.92
C ARG A 373 -12.93 -19.86 8.38
N ARG A 374 -13.16 -18.77 9.12
CA ARG A 374 -12.81 -17.39 8.75
C ARG A 374 -12.19 -16.67 9.95
N PRO A 375 -10.98 -17.08 10.39
CA PRO A 375 -10.38 -16.56 11.61
C PRO A 375 -10.11 -15.05 11.53
N GLU A 376 -9.83 -14.51 10.34
CA GLU A 376 -9.64 -13.07 10.11
C GLU A 376 -10.91 -12.26 10.40
N MET A 377 -12.07 -12.68 9.86
CA MET A 377 -13.35 -12.00 10.11
C MET A 377 -13.77 -12.08 11.57
N MET A 378 -13.52 -13.24 12.20
CA MET A 378 -13.75 -13.43 13.62
C MET A 378 -12.88 -12.45 14.43
N ALA A 379 -11.57 -12.39 14.15
CA ALA A 379 -10.67 -11.47 14.81
C ALA A 379 -11.11 -10.00 14.66
N LEU A 380 -11.48 -9.59 13.45
CA LEU A 380 -11.97 -8.22 13.20
C LEU A 380 -13.24 -7.90 14.00
N ALA A 381 -14.23 -8.80 14.02
CA ALA A 381 -15.47 -8.57 14.75
C ALA A 381 -15.22 -8.44 16.26
N TYR A 382 -14.40 -9.33 16.83
CA TYR A 382 -14.06 -9.27 18.26
C TYR A 382 -13.20 -8.06 18.62
N LEU A 383 -12.24 -7.68 17.79
CA LEU A 383 -11.43 -6.47 18.03
C LEU A 383 -12.28 -5.21 17.92
N ALA A 384 -13.16 -5.12 16.91
CA ALA A 384 -14.11 -4.02 16.80
C ALA A 384 -14.99 -3.91 18.06
N LEU A 385 -15.52 -5.03 18.55
CA LEU A 385 -16.31 -5.08 19.78
C LEU A 385 -15.47 -4.70 21.01
N ALA A 386 -14.22 -5.18 21.09
CA ALA A 386 -13.30 -4.93 22.20
C ALA A 386 -12.90 -3.45 22.31
N TYR A 387 -12.85 -2.71 21.19
CA TYR A 387 -12.61 -1.27 21.21
C TYR A 387 -13.89 -0.45 21.35
N PHE A 388 -14.99 -0.89 20.74
CA PHE A 388 -16.26 -0.15 20.73
C PHE A 388 -17.00 -0.21 22.07
N LEU A 389 -17.13 -1.39 22.69
CA LEU A 389 -17.88 -1.53 23.94
C LEU A 389 -17.33 -0.65 25.08
N PRO A 390 -16.01 -0.62 25.35
CA PRO A 390 -15.47 0.23 26.40
C PRO A 390 -15.73 1.71 26.14
N LEU A 391 -15.66 2.15 24.88
CA LEU A 391 -15.93 3.54 24.53
C LEU A 391 -17.40 3.91 24.79
N VAL A 392 -18.34 3.04 24.41
CA VAL A 392 -19.79 3.29 24.58
C VAL A 392 -20.23 3.16 26.04
N VAL A 393 -19.62 2.28 26.82
CA VAL A 393 -20.03 2.03 28.22
C VAL A 393 -19.29 2.95 29.21
N LEU A 394 -17.97 3.10 29.07
CA LEU A 394 -17.16 3.81 30.07
C LEU A 394 -17.12 5.33 29.85
N ALA A 395 -17.16 5.80 28.59
CA ALA A 395 -17.08 7.24 28.34
C ALA A 395 -18.31 8.01 28.87
N PRO A 396 -19.56 7.55 28.67
CA PRO A 396 -20.74 8.26 29.20
C PRO A 396 -20.88 8.16 30.72
N THR A 397 -20.29 7.14 31.35
CA THR A 397 -20.36 6.92 32.81
C THR A 397 -19.31 7.72 33.59
N GLY A 398 -18.47 8.52 32.90
CA GLY A 398 -17.39 9.28 33.52
C GLY A 398 -16.20 8.42 33.97
N MET A 399 -16.20 7.12 33.66
CA MET A 399 -15.15 6.16 34.02
C MET A 399 -13.97 6.20 33.04
N ASN A 400 -13.58 7.40 32.60
CA ASN A 400 -12.51 7.62 31.60
C ASN A 400 -11.15 7.08 32.07
N ASP A 401 -10.95 6.97 33.39
CA ASP A 401 -9.75 6.43 34.03
C ASP A 401 -9.51 4.97 33.66
N TRP A 402 -10.58 4.23 33.36
CA TRP A 402 -10.53 2.84 32.95
C TRP A 402 -10.30 2.66 31.45
N LEU A 403 -10.49 3.71 30.64
CA LEU A 403 -10.28 3.64 29.19
C LEU A 403 -8.84 3.30 28.82
N ILE A 404 -7.85 3.72 29.63
CA ILE A 404 -6.42 3.40 29.40
C ILE A 404 -6.15 1.89 29.32
N PHE A 405 -7.02 1.07 29.91
CA PHE A 405 -6.89 -0.38 29.83
C PHE A 405 -7.36 -0.92 28.50
N PHE A 406 -8.38 -0.34 27.87
CA PHE A 406 -9.09 -0.99 26.76
C PHE A 406 -8.85 -0.35 25.38
N VAL A 407 -8.56 0.95 25.36
CA VAL A 407 -8.33 1.71 24.13
C VAL A 407 -6.94 2.36 24.16
N PRO A 408 -6.30 2.59 23.01
CA PRO A 408 -5.01 3.28 22.94
C PRO A 408 -5.20 4.76 23.31
N TYR A 409 -5.18 5.05 24.60
CA TYR A 409 -5.43 6.36 25.17
C TYR A 409 -4.39 6.65 26.26
N ALA A 410 -3.78 7.84 26.19
CA ALA A 410 -2.86 8.34 27.19
C ALA A 410 -3.54 9.43 28.02
N ARG A 411 -3.61 9.24 29.34
CA ARG A 411 -4.11 10.26 30.27
C ARG A 411 -2.96 11.05 30.88
N GLU A 412 -3.01 12.37 30.79
CA GLU A 412 -1.97 13.27 31.31
C GLU A 412 -1.84 13.18 32.84
N ALA A 413 -2.96 13.14 33.57
CA ALA A 413 -2.95 13.04 35.03
C ALA A 413 -2.35 11.73 35.58
N SER A 414 -2.33 10.67 34.77
CA SER A 414 -1.80 9.36 35.16
C SER A 414 -0.28 9.30 34.96
N GLY A 415 0.45 8.57 35.81
CA GLY A 415 1.88 8.32 35.59
C GLY A 415 2.17 7.45 34.37
N LEU A 416 3.46 7.34 33.99
CA LEU A 416 3.93 6.44 32.93
C LEU A 416 3.49 4.99 33.18
N ALA A 417 3.74 4.49 34.38
CA ALA A 417 3.41 3.12 34.78
C ALA A 417 1.90 2.82 34.66
N ALA A 418 1.04 3.75 35.08
CA ALA A 418 -0.42 3.60 35.00
C ALA A 418 -0.91 3.52 33.55
N ASN A 419 -0.38 4.38 32.66
CA ASN A 419 -0.72 4.33 31.23
C ASN A 419 -0.18 3.07 30.52
N ALA A 420 0.93 2.49 30.98
CA ALA A 420 1.52 1.29 30.39
C ALA A 420 0.93 -0.01 30.93
N ALA A 421 0.41 -0.01 32.17
CA ALA A 421 -0.03 -1.23 32.87
C ALA A 421 -1.12 -1.98 32.10
N GLY A 422 -2.18 -1.29 31.67
CA GLY A 422 -3.30 -1.90 30.96
C GLY A 422 -2.89 -2.60 29.65
N PRO A 423 -2.28 -1.88 28.69
CA PRO A 423 -1.83 -2.46 27.44
C PRO A 423 -0.83 -3.61 27.63
N LEU A 424 0.08 -3.48 28.59
CA LEU A 424 1.06 -4.52 28.91
C LEU A 424 0.41 -5.79 29.46
N ILE A 425 -0.50 -5.66 30.43
CA ILE A 425 -1.24 -6.80 31.00
C ILE A 425 -2.01 -7.54 29.91
N GLN A 426 -2.68 -6.80 29.01
CA GLN A 426 -3.44 -7.42 27.93
C GLN A 426 -2.54 -8.13 26.91
N ALA A 427 -1.41 -7.53 26.53
CA ALA A 427 -0.44 -8.17 25.64
C ALA A 427 0.14 -9.44 26.29
N VAL A 428 0.53 -9.40 27.56
CA VAL A 428 1.05 -10.58 28.27
C VAL A 428 0.01 -11.68 28.37
N LEU A 429 -1.22 -11.36 28.78
CA LEU A 429 -2.31 -12.33 28.89
C LEU A 429 -2.59 -12.98 27.54
N MET A 430 -2.67 -12.18 26.47
CA MET A 430 -2.90 -12.69 25.12
C MET A 430 -1.73 -13.55 24.62
N GLY A 431 -0.49 -13.20 24.98
CA GLY A 431 0.69 -14.02 24.70
C GLY A 431 0.64 -15.39 25.38
N VAL A 432 0.20 -15.44 26.64
CA VAL A 432 0.00 -16.70 27.38
C VAL A 432 -1.09 -17.55 26.72
N LEU A 433 -2.24 -16.95 26.40
CA LEU A 433 -3.35 -17.64 25.73
C LEU A 433 -2.95 -18.20 24.35
N LEU A 434 -2.21 -17.41 23.56
CA LEU A 434 -1.67 -17.86 22.28
C LEU A 434 -0.71 -19.04 22.45
N ARG A 435 0.22 -18.96 23.42
CA ARG A 435 1.17 -20.04 23.71
C ARG A 435 0.48 -21.34 24.09
N LEU A 436 -0.53 -21.28 24.97
CA LEU A 436 -1.32 -22.45 25.36
C LEU A 436 -2.04 -23.06 24.16
N LYS A 437 -2.64 -22.20 23.31
CA LYS A 437 -3.36 -22.64 22.11
C LYS A 437 -2.43 -23.30 21.08
N ILE A 438 -1.25 -22.73 20.85
CA ILE A 438 -0.23 -23.30 19.95
C ILE A 438 0.21 -24.68 20.48
N ARG A 439 0.51 -24.81 21.77
CA ARG A 439 0.90 -26.10 22.37
C ARG A 439 -0.17 -27.18 22.15
N SER A 440 -1.44 -26.86 22.43
CA SER A 440 -2.56 -27.78 22.19
C SER A 440 -2.68 -28.17 20.71
N ALA A 441 -2.61 -27.20 19.79
CA ALA A 441 -2.77 -27.45 18.36
C ALA A 441 -1.59 -28.21 17.71
N LEU A 442 -0.40 -28.13 18.32
CA LEU A 442 0.79 -28.81 17.82
C LEU A 442 1.07 -30.15 18.50
N GLY A 443 0.64 -30.32 19.75
CA GLY A 443 0.88 -31.54 20.55
C GLY A 443 -0.09 -32.69 20.31
N GLY A 444 -1.33 -32.43 19.87
CA GLY A 444 -2.37 -33.47 19.68
C GLY A 444 -2.20 -34.39 18.45
N GLY A 445 -0.97 -34.69 18.04
CA GLY A 445 -0.67 -35.56 16.89
C GLY A 445 0.57 -36.42 17.06
N ALA A 446 1.01 -36.61 18.31
CA ALA A 446 1.87 -37.70 18.74
C ALA A 446 1.00 -38.65 19.58
#